data_AF-A0A369B9V1-F1
#
_entry.id   AF-A0A369B9V1-F1
#
_cell.length_a   1.000
_cell.length_b   1.000
_cell.length_c   1.000
_cell.angle_alpha   90.00
_cell.angle_beta   90.00
_cell.angle_gamma   90.00
#
_symmetry.space_group_name_H-M   'P 1'
#
loop_
_entity.id
_entity.type
_entity.pdbx_description
1 polymer ?
#
loop_
_entity_poly.entity_id
_entity_poly.type
_entity_poly.pdbx_seq_one_letter_code
_entity_poly.pdbx_strand_id
1 'polypeptide(L)'
;MNSDFNIATHCLLFLYTREEKTANSEQIACSVSTHPARVRKVLSLLRKQGYVATKEGVGGGYHLNVQMDEVTLGDLYRLFARGSLHRGWCSGSEQSSCLVSSNIHPVMELIFNGGEERLESYFNEITLSAVHRLLRKCDSEDGRTDGEEQEMSVLSAKDEMLFYVGTYASEEEAGIHLCGLNRETGELRLVDSTQGIQNPSFLVLNGDASRLYAVSEQERGAVASFAVDSGNGGLTKLNAVPTKGADPCHLSISRDGSLLAANYSSGHVDRFALDEQGALGELTALVQHVGQGFRQDRQEAAHAHSVVPNEAGDYVYVSDLGLDQIVYYRVEEGKLTTQGEVKLPPGAGPRHFVFHPGGYHAYGINELNNTITVYSYNPVQGHLEILQHIATIPEDFTGESYPADIHLSADGRCLYGSNRGHDSIVRFAVDTAAGTLSEPEWTGTGGSWPRNFAVLEDYVIVANQNSDNVVVFRRDDANGSLTETGQELTVKQPSCVEPVRIAK
;
A
#
# COMPACT_ATOMS: atom_id res chain seq x y z
N MET A 1 -13.40 9.98 20.79
CA MET A 1 -12.23 10.45 21.56
C MET A 1 -12.63 11.62 22.47
N ASN A 2 -12.23 11.62 23.74
CA ASN A 2 -12.55 12.72 24.63
C ASN A 2 -11.47 13.81 24.58
N SER A 3 -11.82 15.02 25.00
CA SER A 3 -10.90 16.15 24.99
C SER A 3 -9.75 16.02 26.01
N ASP A 4 -9.85 15.16 27.02
CA ASP A 4 -8.77 14.98 28.01
C ASP A 4 -7.55 14.29 27.37
N PHE A 5 -7.75 13.38 26.40
CA PHE A 5 -6.70 12.77 25.57
C PHE A 5 -5.92 13.80 24.74
N ASN A 6 -6.63 14.70 24.04
CA ASN A 6 -5.99 15.75 23.25
C ASN A 6 -5.21 16.73 24.14
N ILE A 7 -5.79 17.10 25.29
CA ILE A 7 -5.12 17.97 26.27
C ILE A 7 -3.84 17.31 26.78
N ALA A 8 -3.85 16.00 27.07
CA ALA A 8 -2.67 15.29 27.55
C ALA A 8 -1.53 15.30 26.51
N THR A 9 -1.87 15.00 25.26
CA THR A 9 -0.93 15.03 24.12
C THR A 9 -0.31 16.42 23.96
N HIS A 10 -1.15 17.46 23.94
CA HIS A 10 -0.70 18.86 23.84
C HIS A 10 0.21 19.23 25.01
N CYS A 11 -0.16 18.90 26.25
CA CYS A 11 0.64 19.24 27.43
C CYS A 11 2.08 18.70 27.33
N LEU A 12 2.25 17.44 26.89
CA LEU A 12 3.58 16.82 26.78
C LEU A 12 4.41 17.46 25.66
N LEU A 13 3.80 17.72 24.50
CA LEU A 13 4.47 18.38 23.37
C LEU A 13 4.86 19.83 23.67
N PHE A 14 3.99 20.56 24.37
CA PHE A 14 4.28 21.93 24.80
C PHE A 14 5.42 22.00 25.82
N LEU A 15 5.50 21.05 26.75
CA LEU A 15 6.63 20.97 27.69
C LEU A 15 7.95 20.62 26.99
N TYR A 16 7.89 19.81 25.92
CA TYR A 16 9.05 19.40 25.14
C TYR A 16 9.62 20.53 24.28
N THR A 17 8.76 21.36 23.67
CA THR A 17 9.14 22.43 22.74
C THR A 17 9.65 23.70 23.41
N ARG A 18 9.51 23.83 24.74
CA ARG A 18 9.98 25.01 25.48
C ARG A 18 11.47 24.96 25.79
N GLU A 19 12.16 26.09 25.56
CA GLU A 19 13.56 26.29 25.93
C GLU A 19 13.83 26.10 27.43
N GLU A 20 12.95 26.62 28.30
CA GLU A 20 13.08 26.53 29.76
C GLU A 20 12.71 25.14 30.33
N LYS A 21 12.25 24.21 29.48
CA LYS A 21 11.79 22.84 29.80
C LYS A 21 10.82 22.71 30.99
N THR A 22 10.24 23.82 31.43
CA THR A 22 9.31 23.93 32.57
C THR A 22 8.18 24.89 32.22
N ALA A 23 6.97 24.62 32.71
CA ALA A 23 5.81 25.51 32.58
C ALA A 23 4.80 25.33 33.72
N ASN A 24 4.15 26.41 34.14
CA ASN A 24 3.03 26.34 35.09
C ASN A 24 1.70 26.02 34.39
N SER A 25 0.67 25.69 35.17
CA SER A 25 -0.63 25.29 34.63
C SER A 25 -1.32 26.36 33.78
N GLU A 26 -1.08 27.62 34.09
CA GLU A 26 -1.66 28.79 33.44
C GLU A 26 -1.04 29.00 32.05
N GLN A 27 0.28 28.84 31.91
CA GLN A 27 1.00 28.88 30.63
C GLN A 27 0.54 27.74 29.70
N ILE A 28 0.44 26.53 30.24
CA ILE A 28 -0.01 25.36 29.48
C ILE A 28 -1.48 25.53 29.06
N ALA A 29 -2.34 26.02 29.96
CA ALA A 29 -3.75 26.27 29.67
C ALA A 29 -3.97 27.32 28.57
N CYS A 30 -3.12 28.35 28.52
CA CYS A 30 -3.11 29.33 27.45
C CYS A 30 -2.83 28.66 26.10
N SER A 31 -1.80 27.81 26.02
CA SER A 31 -1.45 27.09 24.78
C SER A 31 -2.54 26.11 24.34
N VAL A 32 -3.10 25.35 25.28
CA VAL A 32 -4.15 24.36 25.03
C VAL A 32 -5.51 25.02 24.76
N SER A 33 -5.65 26.33 24.99
CA SER A 33 -6.92 27.06 24.91
C SER A 33 -8.03 26.45 25.78
N THR A 34 -7.71 26.17 27.05
CA THR A 34 -8.65 25.56 28.01
C THR A 34 -8.49 26.13 29.42
N HIS A 35 -9.35 25.74 30.37
CA HIS A 35 -9.27 26.26 31.74
C HIS A 35 -8.10 25.60 32.53
N PRO A 36 -7.30 26.36 33.31
CA PRO A 36 -6.16 25.81 34.07
C PRO A 36 -6.52 24.66 35.02
N ALA A 37 -7.72 24.66 35.58
CA ALA A 37 -8.18 23.55 36.42
C ALA A 37 -8.26 22.21 35.66
N ARG A 38 -8.62 22.25 34.37
CA ARG A 38 -8.70 21.06 33.53
C ARG A 38 -7.31 20.53 33.17
N VAL A 39 -6.38 21.44 32.86
CA VAL A 39 -4.96 21.11 32.65
C VAL A 39 -4.36 20.48 33.91
N ARG A 40 -4.62 21.04 35.10
CA ARG A 40 -4.16 20.46 36.37
C ARG A 40 -4.68 19.04 36.60
N LYS A 41 -5.93 18.75 36.25
CA LYS A 41 -6.50 17.39 36.33
C LYS A 41 -5.71 16.42 35.46
N VAL A 42 -5.46 16.78 34.19
CA VAL A 42 -4.71 15.95 33.24
C VAL A 42 -3.25 15.77 33.69
N LEU A 43 -2.55 16.86 34.03
CA LEU A 43 -1.18 16.83 34.51
C LEU A 43 -1.01 16.04 35.81
N SER A 44 -2.01 16.04 36.69
CA SER A 44 -1.99 15.20 37.90
C SER A 44 -1.99 13.71 37.56
N LEU A 45 -2.71 13.29 36.52
CA LEU A 45 -2.72 11.90 36.09
C LEU A 45 -1.41 11.53 35.39
N LEU A 46 -0.91 12.40 34.51
CA LEU A 46 0.39 12.23 33.86
C LEU A 46 1.54 12.14 34.88
N ARG A 47 1.50 12.96 35.94
CA ARG A 47 2.49 12.92 37.03
C ARG A 47 2.45 11.59 37.78
N LYS A 48 1.24 11.07 38.04
CA LYS A 48 1.07 9.78 38.74
C LYS A 48 1.69 8.61 37.95
N GLN A 49 1.68 8.70 36.61
CA GLN A 49 2.28 7.72 35.71
C GLN A 49 3.75 8.01 35.37
N GLY A 50 4.35 9.07 35.94
CA GLY A 50 5.76 9.38 35.75
C GLY A 50 6.11 10.15 34.47
N TYR A 51 5.13 10.53 33.63
CA TYR A 51 5.40 11.30 32.41
C TYR A 51 5.87 12.73 32.66
N VAL A 52 5.43 13.34 33.76
CA VAL A 52 5.82 14.71 34.16
C VAL A 52 6.20 14.76 35.63
N ALA A 53 7.11 15.66 35.97
CA ALA A 53 7.51 15.95 37.35
C ALA A 53 7.30 17.45 37.67
N THR A 54 7.29 17.80 38.95
CA THR A 54 7.03 19.17 39.42
C THR A 54 8.22 19.72 40.20
N LYS A 55 8.57 20.98 39.95
CA LYS A 55 9.54 21.74 40.74
C LYS A 55 8.80 22.80 41.57
N GLU A 56 9.06 22.86 42.87
CA GLU A 56 8.47 23.86 43.77
C GLU A 56 9.31 25.15 43.82
N GLY A 57 8.68 26.29 44.16
CA GLY A 57 9.33 27.59 44.34
C GLY A 57 9.05 28.64 43.25
N VAL A 58 9.71 29.79 43.33
CA VAL A 58 9.61 30.88 42.32
C VAL A 58 10.24 30.38 41.01
N GLY A 59 9.45 30.29 39.94
CA GLY A 59 9.82 29.62 38.69
C GLY A 59 9.56 28.11 38.69
N GLY A 60 8.81 27.59 39.68
CA GLY A 60 8.35 26.21 39.74
C GLY A 60 7.24 25.90 38.72
N GLY A 61 7.19 24.66 38.27
CA GLY A 61 6.27 24.21 37.22
C GLY A 61 6.42 22.73 36.91
N TYR A 62 5.68 22.27 35.91
CA TYR A 62 5.76 20.93 35.36
C TYR A 62 6.91 20.86 34.36
N HIS A 63 7.65 19.75 34.36
CA HIS A 63 8.63 19.40 33.33
C HIS A 63 8.46 17.95 32.91
N LEU A 64 8.95 17.64 31.71
CA LEU A 64 8.93 16.30 31.17
C LEU A 64 9.90 15.39 31.95
N ASN A 65 9.48 14.14 32.20
CA ASN A 65 10.29 13.15 32.93
C ASN A 65 10.46 11.82 32.14
N VAL A 66 10.22 11.86 30.83
CA VAL A 66 10.25 10.72 29.91
C VAL A 66 10.88 11.12 28.59
N GLN A 67 11.32 10.16 27.79
CA GLN A 67 11.73 10.43 26.40
C GLN A 67 10.52 10.36 25.47
N MET A 68 10.46 11.25 24.48
CA MET A 68 9.32 11.34 23.54
C MET A 68 9.18 10.12 22.63
N ASP A 69 10.26 9.38 22.39
CA ASP A 69 10.27 8.16 21.59
C ASP A 69 9.73 6.94 22.36
N GLU A 70 9.67 7.02 23.70
CA GLU A 70 9.20 5.93 24.58
C GLU A 70 7.72 6.05 24.93
N VAL A 71 7.07 7.16 24.58
CA VAL A 71 5.65 7.41 24.88
C VAL A 71 4.84 7.43 23.61
N THR A 72 3.82 6.57 23.55
CA THR A 72 2.93 6.43 22.42
C THR A 72 1.60 7.13 22.65
N LEU A 73 0.87 7.43 21.57
CA LEU A 73 -0.53 7.82 21.68
C LEU A 73 -1.36 6.69 22.31
N GLY A 74 -0.96 5.43 22.16
CA GLY A 74 -1.61 4.28 22.78
C GLY A 74 -1.54 4.32 24.31
N ASP A 75 -0.41 4.77 24.86
CA ASP A 75 -0.26 5.00 26.30
C ASP A 75 -1.23 6.07 26.81
N LEU A 76 -1.34 7.18 26.07
CA LEU A 76 -2.28 8.25 26.41
C LEU A 76 -3.73 7.81 26.19
N TYR A 77 -3.99 6.99 25.18
CA TYR A 77 -5.32 6.45 24.87
C TYR A 77 -5.80 5.56 26.01
N ARG A 78 -4.96 4.63 26.48
CA ARG A 78 -5.23 3.78 27.64
C ARG A 78 -5.56 4.58 28.89
N LEU A 79 -4.91 5.71 29.09
CA LEU A 79 -5.10 6.56 30.27
C LEU A 79 -6.32 7.46 30.21
N PHE A 80 -6.64 8.00 29.04
CA PHE A 80 -7.61 9.08 28.93
C PHE A 80 -8.85 8.72 28.12
N ALA A 81 -8.78 7.80 27.15
CA ALA A 81 -9.83 7.62 26.14
C ALA A 81 -10.28 6.16 25.90
N ARG A 82 -9.69 5.16 26.55
CA ARG A 82 -10.10 3.76 26.43
C ARG A 82 -11.60 3.59 26.76
N GLY A 83 -12.31 2.85 25.90
CA GLY A 83 -13.76 2.66 26.00
C GLY A 83 -14.58 3.80 25.41
N SER A 84 -13.97 4.68 24.60
CA SER A 84 -14.69 5.81 23.99
C SER A 84 -15.57 5.42 22.79
N LEU A 85 -15.37 4.23 22.21
CA LEU A 85 -16.23 3.65 21.16
C LEU A 85 -17.52 3.09 21.76
N HIS A 86 -17.46 2.54 22.98
CA HIS A 86 -18.63 2.05 23.69
C HIS A 86 -19.37 3.21 24.37
N ARG A 87 -20.36 3.80 23.68
CA ARG A 87 -21.29 4.72 24.34
C ARG A 87 -22.25 3.89 25.20
N GLY A 88 -22.31 4.17 26.51
CA GLY A 88 -22.98 3.36 27.54
C GLY A 88 -24.50 3.18 27.45
N TRP A 89 -25.07 3.23 26.25
CA TRP A 89 -26.45 2.87 25.99
C TRP A 89 -26.55 1.38 25.67
N CYS A 90 -27.34 0.64 26.45
CA CYS A 90 -27.65 -0.75 26.18
C CYS A 90 -29.01 -0.83 25.47
N SER A 91 -29.04 -1.47 24.30
CA SER A 91 -30.29 -1.85 23.65
C SER A 91 -30.68 -3.27 24.08
N GLY A 92 -31.97 -3.53 24.27
CA GLY A 92 -32.48 -4.85 24.61
C GLY A 92 -32.65 -5.14 26.12
N SER A 93 -33.07 -6.37 26.43
CA SER A 93 -33.26 -6.90 27.77
C SER A 93 -32.99 -8.40 27.76
N GLU A 94 -32.15 -8.87 28.68
CA GLU A 94 -31.82 -10.30 28.85
C GLU A 94 -33.04 -11.17 29.12
N GLN A 95 -34.13 -10.56 29.63
CA GLN A 95 -35.39 -11.26 29.93
C GLN A 95 -36.36 -11.30 28.74
N SER A 96 -35.96 -10.74 27.59
CA SER A 96 -36.79 -10.71 26.38
C SER A 96 -36.78 -12.06 25.66
N SER A 97 -37.95 -12.50 25.20
CA SER A 97 -38.07 -13.68 24.34
C SER A 97 -37.57 -13.43 22.91
N CYS A 98 -37.34 -12.17 22.53
CA CYS A 98 -36.75 -11.81 21.24
C CYS A 98 -35.24 -12.06 21.26
N LEU A 99 -34.77 -12.94 20.36
CA LEU A 99 -33.35 -13.30 20.20
C LEU A 99 -32.43 -12.07 20.14
N VAL A 100 -32.81 -11.06 19.35
CA VAL A 100 -32.01 -9.83 19.22
C VAL A 100 -31.98 -9.08 20.55
N SER A 101 -33.14 -8.89 21.18
CA SER A 101 -33.25 -8.14 22.42
C SER A 101 -32.48 -8.78 23.59
N SER A 102 -32.41 -10.11 23.65
CA SER A 102 -31.68 -10.81 24.72
C SER A 102 -30.17 -10.95 24.48
N ASN A 103 -29.69 -10.78 23.25
CA ASN A 103 -28.28 -11.04 22.90
C ASN A 103 -27.53 -9.85 22.29
N ILE A 104 -28.20 -8.75 21.92
CA ILE A 104 -27.54 -7.64 21.22
C ILE A 104 -26.47 -6.96 22.08
N HIS A 105 -26.63 -6.93 23.40
CA HIS A 105 -25.65 -6.30 24.29
C HIS A 105 -24.27 -6.99 24.25
N PRO A 106 -24.11 -8.29 24.56
CA PRO A 106 -22.81 -8.96 24.49
C PRO A 106 -22.23 -9.02 23.07
N VAL A 107 -23.08 -9.09 22.03
CA VAL A 107 -22.61 -9.06 20.63
C VAL A 107 -22.01 -7.70 20.27
N MET A 108 -22.70 -6.61 20.60
CA MET A 108 -22.18 -5.26 20.36
C MET A 108 -20.97 -4.96 21.22
N GLU A 109 -20.92 -5.44 22.46
CA GLU A 109 -19.75 -5.33 23.33
C GLU A 109 -18.52 -6.00 22.71
N LEU A 110 -18.67 -7.21 22.16
CA LEU A 110 -17.60 -7.90 21.43
C LEU A 110 -17.11 -7.09 20.21
N ILE A 111 -18.03 -6.54 19.41
CA ILE A 111 -17.70 -5.72 18.23
C ILE A 111 -16.97 -4.44 18.65
N PHE A 112 -17.46 -3.73 19.67
CA PHE A 112 -16.83 -2.51 20.16
C PHE A 112 -15.46 -2.79 20.78
N ASN A 113 -15.29 -3.88 21.52
CA ASN A 113 -13.99 -4.29 22.05
C ASN A 113 -12.99 -4.58 20.92
N GLY A 114 -13.42 -5.29 19.86
CA GLY A 114 -12.58 -5.50 18.68
C GLY A 114 -12.25 -4.21 17.90
N GLY A 115 -13.08 -3.17 18.01
CA GLY A 115 -12.76 -1.83 17.50
C GLY A 115 -11.78 -1.08 18.39
N GLU A 116 -11.95 -1.16 19.71
CA GLU A 116 -11.06 -0.55 20.71
C GLU A 116 -9.64 -1.11 20.60
N GLU A 117 -9.49 -2.43 20.45
CA GLU A 117 -8.18 -3.09 20.30
C GLU A 117 -7.44 -2.62 19.04
N ARG A 118 -8.15 -2.49 17.91
CA ARG A 118 -7.55 -1.98 16.66
C ARG A 118 -7.14 -0.51 16.76
N LEU A 119 -7.99 0.32 17.37
CA LEU A 119 -7.68 1.73 17.60
C LEU A 119 -6.49 1.90 18.55
N GLU A 120 -6.42 1.08 19.60
CA GLU A 120 -5.28 1.05 20.51
C GLU A 120 -4.00 0.58 19.82
N SER A 121 -4.07 -0.45 18.96
CA SER A 121 -2.93 -0.90 18.15
C SER A 121 -2.38 0.21 17.27
N TYR A 122 -3.27 0.87 16.51
CA TYR A 122 -2.91 2.02 15.68
C TYR A 122 -2.25 3.14 16.48
N PHE A 123 -2.73 3.44 17.69
CA PHE A 123 -2.12 4.47 18.53
C PHE A 123 -0.81 4.03 19.20
N ASN A 124 -0.58 2.74 19.43
CA ASN A 124 0.69 2.23 19.96
C ASN A 124 1.84 2.41 18.96
N GLU A 125 1.54 2.47 17.66
CA GLU A 125 2.53 2.70 16.59
C GLU A 125 2.98 4.18 16.50
N ILE A 126 2.23 5.10 17.11
CA ILE A 126 2.46 6.54 16.99
C ILE A 126 3.11 7.09 18.27
N THR A 127 4.40 7.39 18.23
CA THR A 127 5.11 8.04 19.35
C THR A 127 4.85 9.55 19.43
N LEU A 128 5.02 10.16 20.60
CA LEU A 128 4.93 11.62 20.75
C LEU A 128 5.99 12.35 19.93
N SER A 129 7.17 11.73 19.72
CA SER A 129 8.19 12.20 18.79
C SER A 129 7.68 12.27 17.34
N ALA A 130 6.90 11.26 16.90
CA ALA A 130 6.25 11.29 15.59
C ALA A 130 5.23 12.43 15.48
N VAL A 131 4.40 12.65 16.52
CA VAL A 131 3.45 13.76 16.56
C VAL A 131 4.16 15.12 16.51
N HIS A 132 5.27 15.27 17.23
CA HIS A 132 6.08 16.49 17.19
C HIS A 132 6.66 16.76 15.78
N ARG A 133 7.11 15.73 15.05
CA ARG A 133 7.57 15.87 13.66
C ARG A 133 6.44 16.36 12.74
N LEU A 134 5.23 15.83 12.91
CA LEU A 134 4.07 16.28 12.13
C LEU A 134 3.75 17.76 12.38
N LEU A 135 3.83 18.22 13.64
CA LEU A 135 3.63 19.64 13.97
C LEU A 135 4.66 20.55 13.30
N ARG A 136 5.94 20.14 13.23
CA ARG A 136 6.98 20.93 12.56
C ARG A 136 6.75 21.05 11.05
N LYS A 137 6.20 20.01 10.42
CA LYS A 137 5.83 20.05 9.00
C LYS A 137 4.72 21.07 8.72
N CYS A 138 3.73 21.19 9.62
CA CYS A 138 2.69 22.22 9.52
C CYS A 138 3.23 23.65 9.68
N ASP A 139 4.29 23.86 10.48
CA ASP A 139 4.88 25.20 10.68
C ASP A 139 5.77 25.64 9.50
N SER A 140 6.40 24.70 8.77
CA SER A 140 7.28 25.00 7.63
C SER A 140 6.54 25.44 6.35
N GLU A 141 5.21 25.30 6.29
CA GLU A 141 4.41 25.77 5.16
C GLU A 141 4.15 27.29 5.19
N ASP A 142 4.52 28.00 6.26
CA ASP A 142 4.19 29.43 6.48
C ASP A 142 5.39 30.40 6.63
N GLY A 143 6.65 30.04 6.32
CA GLY A 143 7.76 31.01 6.44
C GLY A 143 9.14 30.65 5.87
N ARG A 144 9.64 31.50 4.97
CA ARG A 144 11.01 31.54 4.38
C ARG A 144 12.10 31.82 5.44
N THR A 145 13.29 31.21 5.29
CA THR A 145 14.55 31.90 4.87
C THR A 145 15.71 30.93 4.66
N ASP A 146 16.57 31.33 3.72
CA ASP A 146 17.73 30.64 3.14
C ASP A 146 18.94 30.45 4.08
N GLY A 147 19.76 29.45 3.74
CA GLY A 147 21.21 29.50 3.90
C GLY A 147 21.81 28.41 4.78
N GLU A 148 22.32 27.33 4.17
CA GLU A 148 23.62 26.70 4.46
C GLU A 148 23.83 25.44 3.57
N GLU A 149 24.26 25.69 2.33
CA GLU A 149 24.83 24.66 1.44
C GLU A 149 26.26 24.33 1.88
N GLN A 150 26.46 23.54 2.96
CA GLN A 150 27.72 22.81 3.16
C GLN A 150 27.71 21.76 4.29
N GLU A 151 26.60 21.02 4.48
CA GLU A 151 26.59 19.85 5.39
C GLU A 151 25.74 18.67 4.86
N MET A 152 25.49 18.62 3.54
CA MET A 152 24.50 17.71 2.94
C MET A 152 24.94 16.25 2.71
N SER A 153 26.14 15.82 3.07
CA SER A 153 26.57 14.44 2.74
C SER A 153 26.34 13.40 3.83
N VAL A 154 25.82 13.76 5.01
CA VAL A 154 25.75 12.81 6.15
C VAL A 154 24.39 12.81 6.90
N LEU A 155 23.45 13.70 6.56
CA LEU A 155 22.12 13.76 7.21
C LEU A 155 20.95 13.23 6.34
N SER A 156 21.20 12.85 5.08
CA SER A 156 20.17 12.56 4.06
C SER A 156 19.44 11.21 4.18
N ALA A 157 19.83 10.32 5.09
CA ALA A 157 19.26 8.95 5.14
C ALA A 157 17.87 8.85 5.81
N LYS A 158 17.35 9.93 6.42
CA LYS A 158 16.08 9.90 7.18
C LYS A 158 14.82 10.27 6.39
N ASP A 159 14.97 10.90 5.22
CA ASP A 159 13.86 11.32 4.35
C ASP A 159 13.89 10.65 2.96
N GLU A 160 14.64 9.56 2.85
CA GLU A 160 14.71 8.75 1.64
C GLU A 160 13.67 7.62 1.69
N MET A 161 12.96 7.40 0.59
CA MET A 161 12.13 6.21 0.38
C MET A 161 12.89 5.23 -0.51
N LEU A 162 12.92 3.96 -0.10
CA LEU A 162 13.50 2.89 -0.90
C LEU A 162 12.42 2.19 -1.75
N PHE A 163 12.82 1.71 -2.91
CA PHE A 163 12.00 0.87 -3.78
C PHE A 163 12.89 -0.06 -4.62
N TYR A 164 12.38 -1.22 -4.98
CA TYR A 164 13.04 -2.13 -5.90
C TYR A 164 12.54 -1.95 -7.32
N VAL A 165 13.43 -2.15 -8.29
CA VAL A 165 13.10 -2.17 -9.71
C VAL A 165 13.48 -3.53 -10.28
N GLY A 166 12.48 -4.24 -10.79
CA GLY A 166 12.66 -5.48 -11.56
C GLY A 166 12.90 -5.16 -13.04
N THR A 167 13.60 -6.03 -13.76
CA THR A 167 14.00 -5.79 -15.16
C THR A 167 13.92 -7.05 -16.02
N TYR A 168 14.01 -6.87 -17.33
CA TYR A 168 14.35 -7.95 -18.27
C TYR A 168 15.87 -8.03 -18.43
N ALA A 169 16.51 -8.86 -17.61
CA ALA A 169 17.96 -9.04 -17.58
C ALA A 169 18.35 -10.52 -17.68
N SER A 170 19.52 -10.82 -18.23
CA SER A 170 20.09 -12.18 -18.14
C SER A 170 20.54 -12.48 -16.71
N GLU A 171 20.79 -13.75 -16.40
CA GLU A 171 21.21 -14.16 -15.05
C GLU A 171 22.55 -13.55 -14.64
N GLU A 172 23.42 -13.25 -15.61
CA GLU A 172 24.75 -12.63 -15.43
C GLU A 172 24.70 -11.11 -15.27
N GLU A 173 23.59 -10.48 -15.65
CA GLU A 173 23.36 -9.04 -15.49
C GLU A 173 22.69 -8.76 -14.12
N ALA A 174 22.79 -7.52 -13.65
CA ALA A 174 21.98 -7.07 -12.51
C ALA A 174 20.52 -6.98 -12.96
N GLY A 175 19.65 -7.76 -12.31
CA GLY A 175 18.24 -7.86 -12.67
C GLY A 175 17.30 -7.14 -11.71
N ILE A 176 17.66 -7.05 -10.42
CA ILE A 176 16.90 -6.32 -9.41
C ILE A 176 17.77 -5.17 -8.90
N HIS A 177 17.24 -3.95 -8.96
CA HIS A 177 17.93 -2.75 -8.49
C HIS A 177 17.22 -2.19 -7.26
N LEU A 178 17.96 -1.90 -6.20
CA LEU A 178 17.46 -1.10 -5.08
C LEU A 178 17.73 0.37 -5.39
N CYS A 179 16.70 1.18 -5.33
CA CYS A 179 16.73 2.60 -5.64
C CYS A 179 16.24 3.42 -4.45
N GLY A 180 16.74 4.65 -4.36
CA GLY A 180 16.35 5.65 -3.38
C GLY A 180 15.66 6.82 -4.06
N LEU A 181 14.58 7.30 -3.44
CA LEU A 181 13.85 8.52 -3.78
C LEU A 181 14.00 9.51 -2.62
N ASN A 182 14.60 10.66 -2.88
CA ASN A 182 14.56 11.78 -1.95
C ASN A 182 13.14 12.37 -1.94
N ARG A 183 12.44 12.29 -0.80
CA ARG A 183 11.03 12.74 -0.70
C ARG A 183 10.85 14.25 -0.88
N GLU A 184 11.87 15.05 -0.59
CA GLU A 184 11.77 16.51 -0.70
C GLU A 184 12.00 16.98 -2.13
N THR A 185 13.05 16.46 -2.78
CA THR A 185 13.51 16.93 -4.09
C THR A 185 12.97 16.10 -5.25
N GLY A 186 12.54 14.87 -5.01
CA GLY A 186 12.21 13.90 -6.04
C GLY A 186 13.44 13.22 -6.68
N GLU A 187 14.66 13.52 -6.24
CA GLU A 187 15.87 12.94 -6.82
C GLU A 187 15.91 11.42 -6.66
N LEU A 188 16.25 10.73 -7.75
CA LEU A 188 16.40 9.28 -7.79
C LEU A 188 17.88 8.89 -7.81
N ARG A 189 18.24 7.83 -7.07
CA ARG A 189 19.57 7.24 -7.15
C ARG A 189 19.54 5.72 -7.07
N LEU A 190 20.51 5.10 -7.72
CA LEU A 190 20.79 3.68 -7.52
C LEU A 190 21.50 3.48 -6.17
N VAL A 191 21.02 2.52 -5.37
CA VAL A 191 21.57 2.17 -4.05
C VAL A 191 22.38 0.89 -4.14
N ASP A 192 21.77 -0.17 -4.69
CA ASP A 192 22.36 -1.49 -4.80
C ASP A 192 21.78 -2.27 -5.99
N SER A 193 22.38 -3.41 -6.33
CA SER A 193 21.96 -4.24 -7.46
C SER A 193 22.22 -5.72 -7.21
N THR A 194 21.25 -6.56 -7.55
CA THR A 194 21.28 -8.01 -7.34
C THR A 194 21.27 -8.75 -8.67
N GLN A 195 22.18 -9.71 -8.82
CA GLN A 195 22.34 -10.62 -9.97
C GLN A 195 21.85 -12.04 -9.63
N GLY A 196 21.94 -12.97 -10.59
CA GLY A 196 21.67 -14.39 -10.34
C GLY A 196 20.19 -14.78 -10.42
N ILE A 197 19.41 -13.99 -11.16
CA ILE A 197 18.01 -14.26 -11.52
C ILE A 197 17.82 -13.77 -12.95
N GLN A 198 17.31 -14.65 -13.81
CA GLN A 198 16.94 -14.27 -15.16
C GLN A 198 15.54 -13.65 -15.19
N ASN A 199 15.38 -12.53 -15.87
CA ASN A 199 14.13 -11.80 -16.07
C ASN A 199 13.28 -11.66 -14.79
N PRO A 200 13.78 -10.98 -13.73
CA PRO A 200 12.99 -10.65 -12.55
C PRO A 200 11.99 -9.52 -12.85
N SER A 201 11.01 -9.82 -13.69
CA SER A 201 10.12 -8.85 -14.32
C SER A 201 8.94 -8.40 -13.46
N PHE A 202 8.71 -9.07 -12.32
CA PHE A 202 7.71 -8.72 -11.32
C PHE A 202 8.23 -9.11 -9.94
N LEU A 203 8.08 -8.18 -9.00
CA LEU A 203 8.55 -8.28 -7.62
C LEU A 203 7.36 -8.11 -6.67
N VAL A 204 7.40 -8.74 -5.51
CA VAL A 204 6.49 -8.45 -4.40
C VAL A 204 7.22 -8.56 -3.07
N LEU A 205 7.00 -7.59 -2.19
CA LEU A 205 7.44 -7.65 -0.80
C LEU A 205 6.36 -8.31 0.07
N ASN A 206 6.79 -9.00 1.14
CA ASN A 206 5.87 -9.39 2.20
C ASN A 206 5.47 -8.17 3.07
N GLY A 207 4.45 -8.34 3.93
CA GLY A 207 3.84 -7.22 4.65
C GLY A 207 4.77 -6.40 5.56
N ASP A 208 5.86 -6.99 6.07
CA ASP A 208 6.86 -6.29 6.90
C ASP A 208 8.11 -5.88 6.10
N ALA A 209 8.10 -6.09 4.78
CA ALA A 209 9.21 -5.86 3.86
C ALA A 209 10.51 -6.58 4.23
N SER A 210 10.45 -7.66 5.02
CA SER A 210 11.62 -8.47 5.36
C SER A 210 11.96 -9.50 4.29
N ARG A 211 11.05 -9.75 3.34
CA ARG A 211 11.22 -10.70 2.23
C ARG A 211 10.77 -10.09 0.92
N LEU A 212 11.53 -10.40 -0.12
CA LEU A 212 11.20 -10.09 -1.50
C LEU A 212 11.09 -11.37 -2.31
N TYR A 213 10.05 -11.46 -3.15
CA TYR A 213 9.85 -12.54 -4.11
C TYR A 213 9.92 -11.98 -5.51
N ALA A 214 10.60 -12.68 -6.40
CA ALA A 214 10.77 -12.29 -7.79
C ALA A 214 10.39 -13.44 -8.69
N VAL A 215 9.64 -13.17 -9.76
CA VAL A 215 9.50 -14.13 -10.85
C VAL A 215 10.84 -14.32 -11.54
N SER A 216 11.01 -15.45 -12.21
CA SER A 216 11.99 -15.60 -13.27
C SER A 216 11.20 -15.93 -14.54
N GLU A 217 10.92 -14.90 -15.33
CA GLU A 217 10.04 -14.97 -16.50
C GLU A 217 10.78 -15.61 -17.68
N GLN A 218 10.62 -16.92 -17.81
CA GLN A 218 11.24 -17.74 -18.85
C GLN A 218 10.41 -19.00 -19.13
N GLU A 219 10.72 -19.72 -20.21
CA GLU A 219 10.03 -20.95 -20.63
C GLU A 219 9.96 -22.01 -19.51
N ARG A 220 11.04 -22.11 -18.71
CA ARG A 220 11.06 -22.91 -17.47
C ARG A 220 11.00 -21.97 -16.26
N GLY A 221 9.81 -21.44 -16.03
CA GLY A 221 9.54 -20.45 -15.02
C GLY A 221 9.93 -20.89 -13.61
N ALA A 222 10.34 -19.92 -12.82
CA ALA A 222 10.61 -20.10 -11.40
C ALA A 222 10.19 -18.86 -10.61
N VAL A 223 10.12 -19.01 -9.29
CA VAL A 223 10.10 -17.90 -8.35
C VAL A 223 11.35 -18.00 -7.49
N ALA A 224 12.02 -16.88 -7.27
CA ALA A 224 13.11 -16.76 -6.31
C ALA A 224 12.65 -15.97 -5.08
N SER A 225 13.15 -16.36 -3.90
CA SER A 225 12.90 -15.66 -2.63
C SER A 225 14.19 -15.08 -2.06
N PHE A 226 14.08 -13.92 -1.43
CA PHE A 226 15.21 -13.15 -0.88
C PHE A 226 14.89 -12.69 0.54
N ALA A 227 15.88 -12.76 1.43
CA ALA A 227 15.90 -11.99 2.66
C ALA A 227 16.31 -10.55 2.35
N VAL A 228 15.56 -9.60 2.92
CA VAL A 228 15.86 -8.17 2.85
C VAL A 228 16.60 -7.76 4.12
N ASP A 229 17.77 -7.14 3.97
CA ASP A 229 18.50 -6.53 5.08
C ASP A 229 17.77 -5.28 5.57
N SER A 230 17.39 -5.25 6.85
CA SER A 230 16.59 -4.16 7.42
C SER A 230 17.37 -2.84 7.59
N GLY A 231 18.71 -2.88 7.53
CA GLY A 231 19.57 -1.70 7.66
C GLY A 231 19.82 -1.00 6.34
N ASN A 232 19.93 -1.73 5.23
CA ASN A 232 20.31 -1.18 3.93
C ASN A 232 19.45 -1.61 2.74
N GLY A 233 18.48 -2.52 2.91
CA GLY A 233 17.64 -3.03 1.83
C GLY A 233 18.32 -4.03 0.89
N GLY A 234 19.53 -4.46 1.17
CA GLY A 234 20.26 -5.44 0.36
C GLY A 234 19.54 -6.80 0.34
N LEU A 235 19.68 -7.53 -0.77
CA LEU A 235 19.01 -8.81 -0.97
C LEU A 235 19.98 -9.99 -0.80
N THR A 236 19.57 -10.98 -0.02
CA THR A 236 20.26 -12.28 0.07
C THR A 236 19.32 -13.38 -0.40
N LYS A 237 19.70 -14.08 -1.49
CA LYS A 237 18.90 -15.18 -2.06
C LYS A 237 18.75 -16.31 -1.04
N LEU A 238 17.51 -16.74 -0.80
CA LEU A 238 17.18 -17.88 0.05
C LEU A 238 17.09 -19.15 -0.79
N ASN A 239 16.16 -19.18 -1.76
CA ASN A 239 16.03 -20.27 -2.71
C ASN A 239 15.34 -19.82 -4.00
N ALA A 240 15.20 -20.75 -4.95
CA ALA A 240 14.32 -20.61 -6.11
C ALA A 240 13.62 -21.94 -6.38
N VAL A 241 12.33 -21.88 -6.75
CA VAL A 241 11.48 -23.04 -6.98
C VAL A 241 10.78 -22.91 -8.34
N PRO A 242 10.74 -23.96 -9.17
CA PRO A 242 10.04 -23.93 -10.45
C PRO A 242 8.53 -23.72 -10.28
N THR A 243 7.92 -22.92 -11.16
CA THR A 243 6.46 -22.76 -11.24
C THR A 243 5.77 -23.89 -12.00
N LYS A 244 6.54 -24.86 -12.51
CA LYS A 244 6.05 -25.97 -13.34
C LYS A 244 5.30 -25.50 -14.61
N GLY A 245 5.55 -24.28 -15.07
CA GLY A 245 5.23 -23.86 -16.42
C GLY A 245 6.09 -22.70 -16.89
N ALA A 246 5.53 -21.90 -17.80
CA ALA A 246 6.26 -20.93 -18.60
C ALA A 246 5.79 -19.50 -18.32
N ASP A 247 6.77 -18.60 -18.29
CA ASP A 247 6.64 -17.14 -18.20
C ASP A 247 5.76 -16.67 -17.03
N PRO A 248 6.16 -16.97 -15.77
CA PRO A 248 5.53 -16.36 -14.60
C PRO A 248 5.71 -14.85 -14.66
N CYS A 249 4.61 -14.11 -14.54
CA CYS A 249 4.58 -12.67 -14.85
C CYS A 249 3.97 -11.80 -13.75
N HIS A 250 3.42 -12.40 -12.68
CA HIS A 250 2.84 -11.67 -11.56
C HIS A 250 2.88 -12.50 -10.28
N LEU A 251 3.12 -11.84 -9.15
CA LEU A 251 3.12 -12.42 -7.82
C LEU A 251 2.20 -11.65 -6.87
N SER A 252 1.66 -12.34 -5.88
CA SER A 252 0.99 -11.70 -4.74
C SER A 252 1.13 -12.57 -3.49
N ILE A 253 0.96 -11.95 -2.32
CA ILE A 253 0.97 -12.65 -1.02
C ILE A 253 -0.46 -12.71 -0.49
N SER A 254 -0.95 -13.91 -0.22
CA SER A 254 -2.25 -14.09 0.44
C SER A 254 -2.18 -13.75 1.92
N ARG A 255 -3.34 -13.48 2.52
CA ARG A 255 -3.44 -13.07 3.93
C ARG A 255 -2.85 -14.08 4.92
N ASP A 256 -2.85 -15.35 4.57
CA ASP A 256 -2.26 -16.45 5.34
C ASP A 256 -0.74 -16.59 5.13
N GLY A 257 -0.11 -15.70 4.35
CA GLY A 257 1.33 -15.69 4.08
C GLY A 257 1.75 -16.61 2.93
N SER A 258 0.83 -17.22 2.18
CA SER A 258 1.20 -18.01 0.99
C SER A 258 1.54 -17.11 -0.19
N LEU A 259 2.41 -17.57 -1.08
CA LEU A 259 2.73 -16.87 -2.32
C LEU A 259 1.86 -17.41 -3.47
N LEU A 260 1.28 -16.51 -4.24
CA LEU A 260 0.53 -16.81 -5.46
C LEU A 260 1.33 -16.36 -6.69
N ALA A 261 1.31 -17.15 -7.76
CA ALA A 261 1.98 -16.82 -9.02
C ALA A 261 1.07 -17.08 -10.23
N ALA A 262 1.06 -16.16 -11.20
CA ALA A 262 0.38 -16.34 -12.48
C ALA A 262 1.41 -16.62 -13.59
N ASN A 263 1.19 -17.68 -14.37
CA ASN A 263 2.05 -18.10 -15.47
C ASN A 263 1.38 -17.83 -16.81
N TYR A 264 1.96 -16.90 -17.58
CA TYR A 264 1.32 -16.33 -18.77
C TYR A 264 1.21 -17.34 -19.91
N SER A 265 2.34 -17.89 -20.36
CA SER A 265 2.35 -18.73 -21.58
C SER A 265 1.78 -20.13 -21.34
N SER A 266 1.78 -20.59 -20.09
CA SER A 266 1.23 -21.89 -19.70
C SER A 266 -0.21 -21.83 -19.20
N GLY A 267 -0.74 -20.63 -18.94
CA GLY A 267 -2.15 -20.43 -18.62
C GLY A 267 -2.58 -21.05 -17.29
N HIS A 268 -1.76 -20.95 -16.24
CA HIS A 268 -2.10 -21.52 -14.93
C HIS A 268 -1.64 -20.66 -13.76
N VAL A 269 -2.23 -20.92 -12.60
CA VAL A 269 -1.92 -20.22 -11.34
C VAL A 269 -1.41 -21.21 -10.30
N ASP A 270 -0.38 -20.79 -9.58
CA ASP A 270 0.27 -21.56 -8.53
C ASP A 270 0.06 -20.93 -7.15
N ARG A 271 0.04 -21.76 -6.10
CA ARG A 271 0.10 -21.33 -4.70
C ARG A 271 1.19 -22.10 -3.97
N PHE A 272 2.15 -21.38 -3.41
CA PHE A 272 3.27 -21.92 -2.64
C PHE A 272 3.09 -21.65 -1.16
N ALA A 273 3.36 -22.67 -0.34
CA ALA A 273 3.62 -22.44 1.08
C ALA A 273 4.98 -21.74 1.23
N LEU A 274 5.14 -21.00 2.33
CA LEU A 274 6.42 -20.44 2.74
C LEU A 274 6.86 -21.08 4.07
N ASP A 275 8.15 -21.28 4.24
CA ASP A 275 8.69 -21.72 5.53
C ASP A 275 8.81 -20.57 6.54
N GLU A 276 9.25 -20.87 7.76
CA GLU A 276 9.43 -19.87 8.84
C GLU A 276 10.46 -18.78 8.47
N GLN A 277 11.36 -19.06 7.54
CA GLN A 277 12.33 -18.11 7.03
C GLN A 277 11.79 -17.36 5.81
N GLY A 278 10.56 -17.60 5.37
CA GLY A 278 9.95 -16.98 4.19
C GLY A 278 10.50 -17.51 2.87
N ALA A 279 11.24 -18.62 2.86
CA ALA A 279 11.67 -19.27 1.62
C ALA A 279 10.51 -20.07 1.00
N LEU A 280 10.55 -20.26 -0.32
CA LEU A 280 9.51 -21.01 -1.04
C LEU A 280 9.52 -22.48 -0.64
N GLY A 281 8.39 -22.98 -0.18
CA GLY A 281 8.15 -24.37 0.20
C GLY A 281 7.40 -25.15 -0.88
N GLU A 282 6.50 -26.03 -0.44
CA GLU A 282 5.71 -26.90 -1.32
C GLU A 282 4.68 -26.11 -2.16
N LEU A 283 4.47 -26.58 -3.39
CA LEU A 283 3.36 -26.17 -4.24
C LEU A 283 2.05 -26.78 -3.72
N THR A 284 1.24 -25.96 -3.06
CA THR A 284 -0.04 -26.37 -2.43
C THR A 284 -1.21 -26.41 -3.40
N ALA A 285 -1.17 -25.62 -4.47
CA ALA A 285 -2.15 -25.66 -5.55
C ALA A 285 -1.50 -25.31 -6.90
N LEU A 286 -2.00 -25.93 -7.96
CA LEU A 286 -1.75 -25.59 -9.35
C LEU A 286 -3.09 -25.70 -10.08
N VAL A 287 -3.56 -24.60 -10.64
CA VAL A 287 -4.85 -24.53 -11.34
C VAL A 287 -4.63 -24.16 -12.79
N GLN A 288 -4.82 -25.14 -13.67
CA GLN A 288 -4.73 -24.96 -15.11
C GLN A 288 -6.01 -24.33 -15.65
N HIS A 289 -5.87 -23.21 -16.37
CA HIS A 289 -6.93 -22.67 -17.20
C HIS A 289 -6.85 -23.28 -18.60
N VAL A 290 -8.01 -23.51 -19.23
CA VAL A 290 -8.11 -24.09 -20.58
C VAL A 290 -9.18 -23.36 -21.35
N GLY A 291 -8.85 -22.93 -22.56
CA GLY A 291 -9.76 -22.25 -23.46
C GLY A 291 -8.98 -21.33 -24.40
N GLN A 292 -9.71 -20.52 -25.15
CA GLN A 292 -9.19 -19.50 -26.05
C GLN A 292 -10.21 -18.35 -26.12
N GLY A 293 -9.75 -17.16 -26.48
CA GLY A 293 -10.54 -15.95 -26.56
C GLY A 293 -10.90 -15.57 -27.99
N PHE A 294 -11.19 -14.29 -28.19
CA PHE A 294 -11.64 -13.76 -29.47
C PHE A 294 -10.51 -13.59 -30.49
N ARG A 295 -9.35 -13.08 -30.04
CA ARG A 295 -8.20 -12.75 -30.88
C ARG A 295 -7.26 -13.93 -31.07
N GLN A 296 -7.16 -14.47 -32.29
CA GLN A 296 -6.25 -15.61 -32.57
C GLN A 296 -4.77 -15.27 -32.44
N ASP A 297 -4.39 -14.00 -32.46
CA ASP A 297 -2.99 -13.55 -32.38
C ASP A 297 -2.48 -13.38 -30.94
N ARG A 298 -3.38 -13.29 -29.96
CA ARG A 298 -3.06 -12.98 -28.55
C ARG A 298 -3.87 -13.78 -27.52
N GLN A 299 -4.86 -14.54 -27.97
CA GLN A 299 -5.85 -15.26 -27.15
C GLN A 299 -6.12 -16.65 -27.75
N GLU A 300 -5.10 -17.28 -28.32
CA GLU A 300 -5.14 -18.64 -28.86
C GLU A 300 -5.24 -19.71 -27.77
N ALA A 301 -4.87 -19.34 -26.54
CA ALA A 301 -4.93 -20.17 -25.34
C ALA A 301 -5.29 -19.31 -24.13
N ALA A 302 -5.36 -19.94 -22.95
CA ALA A 302 -5.45 -19.23 -21.68
C ALA A 302 -4.11 -18.55 -21.35
N HIS A 303 -4.16 -17.32 -20.83
CA HIS A 303 -3.01 -16.52 -20.45
C HIS A 303 -3.28 -15.81 -19.12
N ALA A 304 -3.09 -16.53 -18.00
CA ALA A 304 -3.22 -15.96 -16.66
C ALA A 304 -2.14 -14.89 -16.45
N HIS A 305 -2.54 -13.63 -16.28
CA HIS A 305 -1.62 -12.49 -16.22
C HIS A 305 -1.50 -11.90 -14.82
N SER A 306 -2.54 -11.90 -14.00
CA SER A 306 -2.44 -11.48 -12.60
C SER A 306 -3.22 -12.39 -11.68
N VAL A 307 -2.75 -12.52 -10.44
CA VAL A 307 -3.43 -13.26 -9.38
C VAL A 307 -3.46 -12.39 -8.13
N VAL A 308 -4.65 -12.09 -7.60
CA VAL A 308 -4.85 -11.11 -6.53
C VAL A 308 -5.80 -11.69 -5.47
N PRO A 309 -5.37 -11.87 -4.21
CA PRO A 309 -6.26 -12.24 -3.11
C PRO A 309 -7.15 -11.05 -2.72
N ASN A 310 -8.34 -11.33 -2.20
CA ASN A 310 -9.10 -10.30 -1.50
C ASN A 310 -8.50 -10.03 -0.10
N GLU A 311 -8.95 -8.93 0.51
CA GLU A 311 -8.48 -8.50 1.83
C GLU A 311 -8.67 -9.56 2.95
N ALA A 312 -9.78 -10.29 2.89
CA ALA A 312 -10.08 -11.35 3.85
C ALA A 312 -9.22 -12.62 3.64
N GLY A 313 -8.63 -12.79 2.45
CA GLY A 313 -7.80 -13.93 2.07
C GLY A 313 -8.58 -15.22 1.76
N ASP A 314 -9.91 -15.18 1.71
CA ASP A 314 -10.76 -16.32 1.42
C ASP A 314 -11.10 -16.47 -0.07
N TYR A 315 -10.84 -15.44 -0.89
CA TYR A 315 -10.97 -15.50 -2.34
C TYR A 315 -9.69 -15.03 -3.06
N VAL A 316 -9.46 -15.59 -4.25
CA VAL A 316 -8.37 -15.22 -5.16
C VAL A 316 -8.95 -14.98 -6.55
N TYR A 317 -8.54 -13.89 -7.21
CA TYR A 317 -9.02 -13.43 -8.51
C TYR A 317 -7.89 -13.46 -9.52
N VAL A 318 -8.17 -14.03 -10.69
CA VAL A 318 -7.19 -14.22 -11.75
C VAL A 318 -7.68 -13.51 -13.00
N SER A 319 -6.89 -12.54 -13.47
CA SER A 319 -7.08 -11.94 -14.79
C SER A 319 -6.50 -12.88 -15.83
N ASP A 320 -7.36 -13.47 -16.65
CA ASP A 320 -6.92 -14.30 -17.77
C ASP A 320 -7.12 -13.54 -19.09
N LEU A 321 -6.01 -13.04 -19.62
CA LEU A 321 -5.97 -12.29 -20.87
C LEU A 321 -6.47 -13.14 -22.03
N GLY A 322 -6.11 -14.41 -22.05
CA GLY A 322 -6.44 -15.35 -23.10
C GLY A 322 -7.91 -15.75 -23.14
N LEU A 323 -8.62 -15.68 -22.01
CA LEU A 323 -10.02 -16.11 -21.89
C LEU A 323 -11.04 -14.98 -21.89
N ASP A 324 -10.61 -13.72 -21.92
CA ASP A 324 -11.47 -12.54 -21.71
C ASP A 324 -12.25 -12.63 -20.37
N GLN A 325 -11.61 -13.09 -19.31
CA GLN A 325 -12.29 -13.41 -18.05
C GLN A 325 -11.50 -13.02 -16.80
N ILE A 326 -12.23 -12.63 -15.75
CA ILE A 326 -11.76 -12.75 -14.37
C ILE A 326 -12.28 -14.08 -13.81
N VAL A 327 -11.38 -15.02 -13.52
CA VAL A 327 -11.73 -16.28 -12.85
C VAL A 327 -11.45 -16.13 -11.37
N TYR A 328 -12.38 -16.53 -10.50
CA TYR A 328 -12.18 -16.41 -9.06
C TYR A 328 -12.42 -17.71 -8.31
N TYR A 329 -11.62 -17.88 -7.27
CA TYR A 329 -11.44 -19.10 -6.49
C TYR A 329 -11.73 -18.83 -5.04
N ARG A 330 -12.25 -19.83 -4.34
CA ARG A 330 -12.25 -19.85 -2.88
C ARG A 330 -11.00 -20.56 -2.39
N VAL A 331 -10.42 -20.04 -1.31
CA VAL A 331 -9.29 -20.65 -0.62
C VAL A 331 -9.84 -21.57 0.48
N GLU A 332 -9.66 -22.88 0.32
CA GLU A 332 -10.11 -23.89 1.29
C GLU A 332 -8.97 -24.87 1.57
N GLU A 333 -8.53 -24.94 2.84
CA GLU A 333 -7.42 -25.82 3.26
C GLU A 333 -6.14 -25.66 2.41
N GLY A 334 -5.86 -24.43 1.97
CA GLY A 334 -4.71 -24.10 1.13
C GLY A 334 -4.85 -24.50 -0.35
N LYS A 335 -6.03 -24.95 -0.78
CA LYS A 335 -6.35 -25.22 -2.18
C LYS A 335 -7.22 -24.12 -2.76
N LEU A 336 -7.17 -23.99 -4.09
CA LEU A 336 -7.99 -23.07 -4.86
C LEU A 336 -9.13 -23.87 -5.52
N THR A 337 -10.37 -23.59 -5.12
CA THR A 337 -11.57 -24.20 -5.70
C THR A 337 -12.32 -23.15 -6.52
N THR A 338 -12.51 -23.40 -7.82
CA THR A 338 -13.21 -22.46 -8.71
C THR A 338 -14.60 -22.15 -8.19
N GLN A 339 -14.92 -20.86 -8.03
CA GLN A 339 -16.23 -20.39 -7.61
C GLN A 339 -17.03 -19.80 -8.77
N GLY A 340 -16.36 -19.08 -9.67
CA GLY A 340 -17.02 -18.51 -10.83
C GLY A 340 -16.07 -17.76 -11.75
N GLU A 341 -16.67 -17.20 -12.80
CA GLU A 341 -16.00 -16.40 -13.81
C GLU A 341 -16.86 -15.16 -14.12
N VAL A 342 -16.20 -14.04 -14.38
CA VAL A 342 -16.81 -12.84 -14.96
C VAL A 342 -16.30 -12.70 -16.38
N LYS A 343 -17.22 -12.71 -17.34
CA LYS A 343 -16.89 -12.57 -18.77
C LYS A 343 -16.83 -11.10 -19.14
N LEU A 344 -15.74 -10.73 -19.79
CA LEU A 344 -15.53 -9.40 -20.34
C LEU A 344 -15.93 -9.36 -21.83
N PRO A 345 -16.06 -8.17 -22.42
CA PRO A 345 -16.25 -8.04 -23.86
C PRO A 345 -15.19 -8.83 -24.66
N PRO A 346 -15.57 -9.49 -25.76
CA PRO A 346 -14.62 -10.22 -26.61
C PRO A 346 -13.44 -9.34 -27.04
N GLY A 347 -12.22 -9.83 -26.85
CA GLY A 347 -10.98 -9.13 -27.16
C GLY A 347 -10.56 -8.08 -26.13
N ALA A 348 -11.11 -8.12 -24.90
CA ALA A 348 -10.70 -7.24 -23.81
C ALA A 348 -9.29 -7.57 -23.32
N GLY A 349 -9.01 -8.85 -23.05
CA GLY A 349 -7.75 -9.31 -22.49
C GLY A 349 -7.44 -8.69 -21.12
N PRO A 350 -8.17 -9.05 -20.05
CA PRO A 350 -7.91 -8.53 -18.70
C PRO A 350 -6.48 -8.85 -18.26
N ARG A 351 -5.79 -7.87 -17.67
CA ARG A 351 -4.35 -7.95 -17.39
C ARG A 351 -4.03 -7.87 -15.90
N HIS A 352 -4.21 -6.70 -15.29
CA HIS A 352 -3.99 -6.46 -13.86
C HIS A 352 -5.31 -6.01 -13.20
N PHE A 353 -5.40 -6.21 -11.88
CA PHE A 353 -6.63 -6.04 -11.10
C PHE A 353 -6.32 -5.45 -9.73
N VAL A 354 -7.19 -4.57 -9.21
CA VAL A 354 -7.03 -3.96 -7.88
C VAL A 354 -8.38 -3.80 -7.18
N PHE A 355 -8.40 -4.06 -5.87
CA PHE A 355 -9.56 -3.78 -5.00
C PHE A 355 -9.53 -2.34 -4.49
N HIS A 356 -10.70 -1.71 -4.43
CA HIS A 356 -10.84 -0.43 -3.76
C HIS A 356 -10.65 -0.59 -2.23
N PRO A 357 -9.91 0.31 -1.54
CA PRO A 357 -9.71 0.23 -0.08
C PRO A 357 -11.01 0.20 0.73
N GLY A 358 -12.08 0.77 0.19
CA GLY A 358 -13.43 0.71 0.78
C GLY A 358 -14.08 -0.68 0.78
N GLY A 359 -13.54 -1.66 0.03
CA GLY A 359 -13.95 -3.07 0.12
C GLY A 359 -15.21 -3.47 -0.65
N TYR A 360 -15.79 -2.58 -1.45
CA TYR A 360 -17.05 -2.83 -2.20
C TYR A 360 -16.94 -2.64 -3.71
N HIS A 361 -15.75 -2.26 -4.20
CA HIS A 361 -15.49 -2.06 -5.62
C HIS A 361 -14.14 -2.64 -6.00
N ALA A 362 -13.97 -2.95 -7.27
CA ALA A 362 -12.70 -3.36 -7.85
C ALA A 362 -12.57 -2.86 -9.29
N TYR A 363 -11.33 -2.86 -9.80
CA TYR A 363 -11.01 -2.34 -11.12
C TYR A 363 -10.04 -3.27 -11.82
N GLY A 364 -10.28 -3.54 -13.10
CA GLY A 364 -9.41 -4.37 -13.94
C GLY A 364 -9.04 -3.64 -15.20
N ILE A 365 -7.74 -3.60 -15.53
CA ILE A 365 -7.25 -3.00 -16.77
C ILE A 365 -7.14 -4.07 -17.86
N ASN A 366 -7.59 -3.74 -19.07
CA ASN A 366 -7.73 -4.66 -20.20
C ASN A 366 -6.73 -4.29 -21.29
N GLU A 367 -5.80 -5.20 -21.58
CA GLU A 367 -4.65 -4.96 -22.45
C GLU A 367 -5.04 -4.80 -23.92
N LEU A 368 -5.99 -5.60 -24.40
CA LEU A 368 -6.18 -5.80 -25.84
C LEU A 368 -7.20 -4.85 -26.47
N ASN A 369 -8.06 -4.23 -25.66
CA ASN A 369 -9.07 -3.26 -26.12
C ASN A 369 -8.94 -1.85 -25.54
N ASN A 370 -7.87 -1.55 -24.78
CA ASN A 370 -7.62 -0.23 -24.19
C ASN A 370 -8.73 0.26 -23.25
N THR A 371 -9.19 -0.59 -22.32
CA THR A 371 -10.25 -0.22 -21.36
C THR A 371 -9.90 -0.56 -19.91
N ILE A 372 -10.58 0.08 -18.97
CA ILE A 372 -10.75 -0.37 -17.60
C ILE A 372 -12.19 -0.86 -17.43
N THR A 373 -12.34 -2.00 -16.77
CA THR A 373 -13.63 -2.49 -16.27
C THR A 373 -13.76 -2.15 -14.78
N VAL A 374 -14.89 -1.55 -14.41
CA VAL A 374 -15.28 -1.27 -13.03
C VAL A 374 -16.22 -2.37 -12.56
N TYR A 375 -15.99 -2.87 -11.34
CA TYR A 375 -16.80 -3.89 -10.72
C TYR A 375 -17.37 -3.41 -9.38
N SER A 376 -18.64 -3.73 -9.11
CA SER A 376 -19.11 -3.86 -7.74
C SER A 376 -18.58 -5.18 -7.17
N TYR A 377 -18.30 -5.20 -5.87
CA TYR A 377 -17.73 -6.34 -5.20
C TYR A 377 -18.54 -6.70 -3.95
N ASN A 378 -18.98 -7.95 -3.90
CA ASN A 378 -19.63 -8.52 -2.71
C ASN A 378 -18.58 -9.31 -1.90
N PRO A 379 -18.09 -8.78 -0.76
CA PRO A 379 -17.05 -9.45 0.02
C PRO A 379 -17.52 -10.72 0.72
N VAL A 380 -18.84 -10.94 0.87
CA VAL A 380 -19.39 -12.15 1.49
C VAL A 380 -19.41 -13.31 0.49
N GLN A 381 -19.76 -13.02 -0.76
CA GLN A 381 -19.91 -14.04 -1.81
C GLN A 381 -18.68 -14.16 -2.72
N GLY A 382 -17.73 -13.22 -2.62
CA GLY A 382 -16.61 -13.14 -3.55
C GLY A 382 -17.04 -12.77 -4.99
N HIS A 383 -18.26 -12.25 -5.17
CA HIS A 383 -18.82 -12.01 -6.49
C HIS A 383 -18.52 -10.60 -7.00
N LEU A 384 -18.28 -10.51 -8.30
CA LEU A 384 -18.02 -9.27 -9.03
C LEU A 384 -19.11 -9.05 -10.07
N GLU A 385 -19.69 -7.85 -10.12
CA GLU A 385 -20.65 -7.43 -11.14
C GLU A 385 -20.11 -6.21 -11.88
N ILE A 386 -20.16 -6.25 -13.22
CA ILE A 386 -19.65 -5.16 -14.07
C ILE A 386 -20.56 -3.94 -13.95
N LEU A 387 -19.98 -2.78 -13.66
CA LEU A 387 -20.68 -1.48 -13.58
C LEU A 387 -20.40 -0.59 -14.79
N GLN A 388 -19.17 -0.61 -15.30
CA GLN A 388 -18.71 0.32 -16.33
C GLN A 388 -17.54 -0.28 -17.11
N HIS A 389 -17.46 0.05 -18.40
CA HIS A 389 -16.23 0.00 -19.17
C HIS A 389 -15.88 1.42 -19.60
N ILE A 390 -14.62 1.80 -19.49
CA ILE A 390 -14.14 3.13 -19.89
C ILE A 390 -12.80 3.02 -20.63
N ALA A 391 -12.62 3.83 -21.68
CA ALA A 391 -11.40 3.85 -22.47
C ALA A 391 -10.22 4.42 -21.67
N THR A 392 -9.03 3.87 -21.87
CA THR A 392 -7.79 4.36 -21.24
C THR A 392 -6.99 5.28 -22.14
N ILE A 393 -7.40 5.47 -23.40
CA ILE A 393 -6.74 6.31 -24.41
C ILE A 393 -7.75 7.28 -25.03
N PRO A 394 -7.31 8.40 -25.62
CA PRO A 394 -8.18 9.31 -26.36
C PRO A 394 -8.85 8.62 -27.56
N GLU A 395 -10.10 8.98 -27.87
CA GLU A 395 -10.85 8.40 -28.99
C GLU A 395 -10.20 8.62 -30.36
N ASP A 396 -9.42 9.69 -30.50
CA ASP A 396 -8.72 10.07 -31.73
C ASP A 396 -7.30 9.48 -31.83
N PHE A 397 -6.84 8.73 -30.84
CA PHE A 397 -5.56 8.04 -30.89
C PHE A 397 -5.63 6.82 -31.82
N THR A 398 -4.80 6.81 -32.87
CA THR A 398 -4.77 5.74 -33.87
C THR A 398 -3.52 4.86 -33.80
N GLY A 399 -2.63 5.10 -32.84
CA GLY A 399 -1.43 4.31 -32.64
C GLY A 399 -1.72 2.96 -31.99
N GLU A 400 -0.71 2.10 -31.95
CA GLU A 400 -0.77 0.87 -31.15
C GLU A 400 -0.69 1.22 -29.66
N SER A 401 -1.58 0.64 -28.85
CA SER A 401 -1.54 0.82 -27.40
C SER A 401 -2.00 -0.45 -26.67
N TYR A 402 -1.30 -0.77 -25.59
CA TYR A 402 -1.56 -1.90 -24.70
C TYR A 402 -1.46 -1.43 -23.25
N PRO A 403 -2.58 -1.23 -22.54
CA PRO A 403 -2.54 -0.92 -21.13
C PRO A 403 -1.82 -2.00 -20.34
N ALA A 404 -1.16 -1.63 -19.25
CA ALA A 404 -0.34 -2.55 -18.47
C ALA A 404 -0.78 -2.60 -17.02
N ASP A 405 -0.46 -1.58 -16.24
CA ASP A 405 -0.57 -1.63 -14.80
C ASP A 405 -1.69 -0.75 -14.28
N ILE A 406 -2.17 -1.01 -13.06
CA ILE A 406 -3.32 -0.32 -12.47
C ILE A 406 -3.15 -0.18 -10.96
N HIS A 407 -3.31 1.04 -10.45
CA HIS A 407 -3.14 1.35 -9.02
C HIS A 407 -4.16 2.37 -8.55
N LEU A 408 -4.57 2.26 -7.29
CA LEU A 408 -5.32 3.29 -6.60
C LEU A 408 -4.40 4.15 -5.73
N SER A 409 -4.78 5.42 -5.54
CA SER A 409 -4.26 6.19 -4.41
C SER A 409 -4.67 5.53 -3.09
N ALA A 410 -3.87 5.74 -2.03
CA ALA A 410 -4.12 5.12 -0.72
C ALA A 410 -5.50 5.45 -0.13
N ASP A 411 -6.03 6.64 -0.44
CA ASP A 411 -7.37 7.09 -0.04
C ASP A 411 -8.51 6.58 -0.95
N GLY A 412 -8.19 5.85 -2.03
CA GLY A 412 -9.14 5.33 -3.00
C GLY A 412 -9.78 6.38 -3.93
N ARG A 413 -9.42 7.67 -3.83
CA ARG A 413 -10.07 8.74 -4.61
C ARG A 413 -9.64 8.80 -6.07
N CYS A 414 -8.48 8.24 -6.40
CA CYS A 414 -7.94 8.28 -7.76
C CYS A 414 -7.49 6.89 -8.20
N LEU A 415 -7.86 6.52 -9.43
CA LEU A 415 -7.38 5.33 -10.11
C LEU A 415 -6.43 5.74 -11.23
N TYR A 416 -5.31 5.05 -11.34
CA TYR A 416 -4.29 5.27 -12.36
C TYR A 416 -4.11 3.99 -13.18
N GLY A 417 -3.88 4.14 -14.48
CA GLY A 417 -3.48 3.04 -15.37
C GLY A 417 -2.36 3.46 -16.30
N SER A 418 -1.46 2.55 -16.68
CA SER A 418 -0.42 2.84 -17.68
C SER A 418 -0.81 2.33 -19.07
N ASN A 419 -0.49 3.09 -20.11
CA ASN A 419 -0.69 2.72 -21.52
C ASN A 419 0.67 2.62 -22.22
N ARG A 420 1.07 1.41 -22.66
CA ARG A 420 2.27 1.23 -23.49
C ARG A 420 1.93 1.58 -24.94
N GLY A 421 2.75 2.39 -25.61
CA GLY A 421 2.52 2.84 -26.99
C GLY A 421 1.87 4.22 -27.05
N HIS A 422 0.81 4.47 -26.29
CA HIS A 422 0.37 5.86 -25.99
C HIS A 422 1.34 6.55 -25.01
N ASP A 423 2.13 5.77 -24.28
CA ASP A 423 3.20 6.20 -23.37
C ASP A 423 2.72 7.24 -22.33
N SER A 424 1.63 6.89 -21.65
CA SER A 424 0.98 7.74 -20.63
C SER A 424 0.59 6.98 -19.37
N ILE A 425 0.46 7.70 -18.26
CA ILE A 425 -0.43 7.34 -17.15
C ILE A 425 -1.78 8.02 -17.38
N VAL A 426 -2.86 7.24 -17.45
CA VAL A 426 -4.24 7.73 -17.40
C VAL A 426 -4.70 7.78 -15.93
N ARG A 427 -5.38 8.86 -15.54
CA ARG A 427 -5.97 9.06 -14.21
C ARG A 427 -7.48 9.21 -14.33
N PHE A 428 -8.20 8.63 -13.38
CA PHE A 428 -9.62 8.81 -13.16
C PHE A 428 -9.87 9.25 -11.72
N ALA A 429 -10.83 10.16 -11.51
CA ALA A 429 -11.42 10.34 -10.19
C ALA A 429 -12.45 9.22 -9.95
N VAL A 430 -12.46 8.68 -8.74
CA VAL A 430 -13.36 7.61 -8.31
C VAL A 430 -14.57 8.22 -7.59
N ASP A 431 -15.77 7.93 -8.07
CA ASP A 431 -16.97 8.10 -7.26
C ASP A 431 -16.98 7.00 -6.19
N THR A 432 -16.60 7.32 -4.97
CA THR A 432 -16.44 6.31 -3.91
C THR A 432 -17.75 5.67 -3.46
N ALA A 433 -18.90 6.29 -3.77
CA ALA A 433 -20.21 5.74 -3.46
C ALA A 433 -20.70 4.79 -4.55
N ALA A 434 -20.53 5.15 -5.83
CA ALA A 434 -20.98 4.36 -6.97
C ALA A 434 -19.92 3.40 -7.53
N GLY A 435 -18.64 3.61 -7.20
CA GLY A 435 -17.49 2.93 -7.78
C GLY A 435 -17.12 3.36 -9.19
N THR A 436 -17.91 4.21 -9.85
CA THR A 436 -17.68 4.60 -11.25
C THR A 436 -16.54 5.61 -11.40
N LEU A 437 -15.99 5.65 -12.61
CA LEU A 437 -14.85 6.50 -12.97
C LEU A 437 -15.30 7.73 -13.76
N SER A 438 -14.65 8.86 -13.50
CA SER A 438 -14.81 10.12 -14.24
C SER A 438 -14.30 10.03 -15.68
N GLU A 439 -14.31 11.15 -16.40
CA GLU A 439 -13.51 11.27 -17.63
C GLU A 439 -12.01 11.08 -17.35
N PRO A 440 -11.26 10.49 -18.29
CA PRO A 440 -9.82 10.28 -18.18
C PRO A 440 -9.02 11.58 -18.29
N GLU A 441 -7.91 11.64 -17.56
CA GLU A 441 -6.84 12.62 -17.76
C GLU A 441 -5.52 11.90 -18.00
N TRP A 442 -4.73 12.35 -18.99
CA TRP A 442 -3.48 11.68 -19.37
C TRP A 442 -2.26 12.53 -19.04
N THR A 443 -1.22 11.87 -18.52
CA THR A 443 0.11 12.45 -18.32
C THR A 443 1.13 11.59 -19.06
N GLY A 444 1.98 12.19 -19.89
CA GLY A 444 3.08 11.47 -20.55
C GLY A 444 4.08 10.91 -19.55
N THR A 445 4.68 9.75 -19.81
CA THR A 445 5.52 9.06 -18.81
C THR A 445 6.99 9.46 -18.81
N GLY A 446 7.39 10.43 -19.64
CA GLY A 446 8.80 10.83 -19.78
C GLY A 446 9.70 9.73 -20.38
N GLY A 447 9.10 8.75 -21.05
CA GLY A 447 9.79 7.61 -21.64
C GLY A 447 8.85 6.82 -22.54
N SER A 448 9.21 5.57 -22.85
CA SER A 448 8.41 4.70 -23.71
C SER A 448 8.15 3.33 -23.09
N TRP A 449 6.94 2.81 -23.33
CA TRP A 449 6.49 1.52 -22.87
C TRP A 449 6.42 1.41 -21.34
N PRO A 450 5.61 2.26 -20.65
CA PRO A 450 5.43 2.24 -19.19
C PRO A 450 4.77 0.93 -18.72
N ARG A 451 5.59 -0.08 -18.41
CA ARG A 451 5.13 -1.44 -18.12
C ARG A 451 4.56 -1.58 -16.72
N ASN A 452 5.08 -0.81 -15.77
CA ASN A 452 4.67 -0.84 -14.37
C ASN A 452 4.97 0.51 -13.73
N PHE A 453 4.21 0.85 -12.69
CA PHE A 453 4.44 2.05 -11.90
C PHE A 453 4.01 1.81 -10.47
N ALA A 454 4.42 2.70 -9.56
CA ALA A 454 3.97 2.69 -8.18
C ALA A 454 3.35 4.04 -7.81
N VAL A 455 2.22 3.98 -7.10
CA VAL A 455 1.59 5.16 -6.50
C VAL A 455 2.01 5.25 -5.04
N LEU A 456 2.63 6.38 -4.69
CA LEU A 456 2.99 6.78 -3.35
C LEU A 456 2.07 7.94 -2.91
N GLU A 457 2.29 8.44 -1.69
CA GLU A 457 1.55 9.60 -1.17
C GLU A 457 1.79 10.83 -2.07
N ASP A 458 3.04 11.31 -2.11
CA ASP A 458 3.42 12.53 -2.83
C ASP A 458 3.92 12.29 -4.27
N TYR A 459 4.10 11.02 -4.67
CA TYR A 459 4.80 10.68 -5.93
C TYR A 459 4.17 9.51 -6.68
N VAL A 460 4.39 9.50 -7.99
CA VAL A 460 4.21 8.32 -8.86
C VAL A 460 5.55 8.02 -9.54
N ILE A 461 6.02 6.78 -9.43
CA ILE A 461 7.27 6.31 -10.03
C ILE A 461 6.93 5.39 -11.19
N VAL A 462 7.42 5.66 -12.39
CA VAL A 462 7.07 4.94 -13.62
C VAL A 462 8.31 4.25 -14.21
N ALA A 463 8.21 2.94 -14.46
CA ALA A 463 9.23 2.17 -15.17
C ALA A 463 8.88 2.10 -16.68
N ASN A 464 9.68 2.78 -17.50
CA ASN A 464 9.53 2.80 -18.95
C ASN A 464 10.49 1.78 -19.58
N GLN A 465 9.94 0.65 -20.05
CA GLN A 465 10.73 -0.50 -20.48
C GLN A 465 11.62 -0.20 -21.68
N ASN A 466 11.12 0.50 -22.70
CA ASN A 466 11.83 0.62 -23.98
C ASN A 466 12.77 1.82 -24.04
N SER A 467 12.67 2.75 -23.09
CA SER A 467 13.56 3.91 -22.96
C SER A 467 14.61 3.76 -21.88
N ASP A 468 14.68 2.59 -21.21
CA ASP A 468 15.68 2.29 -20.18
C ASP A 468 15.73 3.36 -19.06
N ASN A 469 14.57 3.86 -18.62
CA ASN A 469 14.50 4.84 -17.54
C ASN A 469 13.35 4.61 -16.57
N VAL A 470 13.57 5.04 -15.33
CA VAL A 470 12.57 5.19 -14.27
C VAL A 470 12.38 6.68 -14.04
N VAL A 471 11.15 7.16 -14.17
CA VAL A 471 10.79 8.59 -14.07
C VAL A 471 9.88 8.79 -12.87
N VAL A 472 10.02 9.92 -12.16
CA VAL A 472 9.17 10.25 -11.02
C VAL A 472 8.36 11.53 -11.26
N PHE A 473 7.09 11.46 -10.90
CA PHE A 473 6.11 12.53 -11.00
C PHE A 473 5.66 12.93 -9.60
N ARG A 474 5.48 14.22 -9.36
CA ARG A 474 4.81 14.69 -8.15
C ARG A 474 3.31 14.50 -8.31
N ARG A 475 2.67 13.94 -7.30
CA ARG A 475 1.22 13.72 -7.24
C ARG A 475 0.59 14.81 -6.39
N ASP A 476 -0.45 15.43 -6.92
CA ASP A 476 -1.28 16.37 -6.15
C ASP A 476 -2.23 15.61 -5.23
N ASP A 477 -2.23 15.92 -3.93
CA ASP A 477 -3.06 15.21 -2.94
C ASP A 477 -4.56 15.51 -3.05
N ALA A 478 -4.91 16.68 -3.56
CA ALA A 478 -6.30 17.12 -3.65
C ALA A 478 -7.01 16.44 -4.82
N ASN A 479 -6.35 16.34 -5.98
CA ASN A 479 -6.98 15.87 -7.22
C ASN A 479 -6.26 14.69 -7.91
N GLY A 480 -5.07 14.29 -7.44
CA GLY A 480 -4.30 13.18 -8.00
C GLY A 480 -3.63 13.46 -9.35
N SER A 481 -3.61 14.71 -9.82
CA SER A 481 -2.88 15.07 -11.04
C SER A 481 -1.38 14.84 -10.87
N LEU A 482 -0.71 14.55 -11.99
CA LEU A 482 0.71 14.25 -12.02
C LEU A 482 1.47 15.39 -12.70
N THR A 483 2.53 15.86 -12.07
CA THR A 483 3.44 16.87 -12.62
C THR A 483 4.85 16.30 -12.70
N GLU A 484 5.51 16.48 -13.84
CA GLU A 484 6.91 16.08 -14.02
C GLU A 484 7.83 16.76 -13.00
N THR A 485 8.71 15.99 -12.39
CA THR A 485 9.76 16.52 -11.50
C THR A 485 11.03 16.90 -12.27
N GLY A 486 11.18 16.39 -13.49
CA GLY A 486 12.44 16.42 -14.25
C GLY A 486 13.50 15.43 -13.76
N GLN A 487 13.17 14.57 -12.80
CA GLN A 487 14.08 13.56 -12.24
C GLN A 487 13.85 12.20 -12.91
N GLU A 488 14.94 11.55 -13.30
CA GLU A 488 14.94 10.20 -13.84
C GLU A 488 16.18 9.42 -13.42
N LEU A 489 16.10 8.10 -13.50
CA LEU A 489 17.20 7.17 -13.28
C LEU A 489 17.29 6.21 -14.45
N THR A 490 18.47 6.09 -15.07
CA THR A 490 18.71 5.08 -16.10
C THR A 490 18.74 3.70 -15.46
N VAL A 491 17.82 2.83 -15.88
CA VAL A 491 17.74 1.42 -15.52
C VAL A 491 17.41 0.68 -16.79
N LYS A 492 18.16 -0.35 -17.16
CA LYS A 492 17.94 -1.09 -18.42
C LYS A 492 16.65 -1.93 -18.31
N GLN A 493 15.76 -1.78 -19.27
CA GLN A 493 14.50 -2.53 -19.43
C GLN A 493 13.71 -2.73 -18.12
N PRO A 494 13.38 -1.65 -17.38
CA PRO A 494 12.67 -1.74 -16.12
C PRO A 494 11.23 -2.19 -16.37
N SER A 495 10.74 -3.10 -15.53
CA SER A 495 9.47 -3.79 -15.74
C SER A 495 8.60 -3.91 -14.50
N CYS A 496 9.13 -3.62 -13.31
CA CYS A 496 8.40 -3.58 -12.05
C CYS A 496 9.00 -2.53 -11.12
N VAL A 497 8.17 -1.80 -10.37
CA VAL A 497 8.54 -0.87 -9.31
C VAL A 497 7.81 -1.31 -8.04
N GLU A 498 8.57 -1.78 -7.04
CA GLU A 498 8.02 -2.29 -5.78
C GLU A 498 8.54 -1.43 -4.60
N PRO A 499 7.71 -0.50 -4.08
CA PRO A 499 8.11 0.36 -2.97
C PRO A 499 8.33 -0.42 -1.68
N VAL A 500 9.40 -0.08 -0.94
CA VAL A 500 9.63 -0.60 0.41
C VAL A 500 8.69 0.10 1.38
N ARG A 501 7.51 -0.47 1.55
CA ARG A 501 6.53 -0.04 2.56
C ARG A 501 6.81 -0.81 3.84
N ILE A 502 7.54 -0.20 4.77
CA ILE A 502 7.55 -0.71 6.14
C ILE A 502 6.12 -0.52 6.65
N ALA A 503 5.41 -1.62 6.95
CA ALA A 503 4.16 -1.55 7.69
C ALA A 503 4.44 -0.69 8.93
N LYS A 504 3.86 0.51 8.95
CA LYS A 504 4.00 1.46 10.04
C LYS A 504 3.22 0.97 11.24
#